data_AF-A0A7H1DYI2-F1
#
_entry.id   AF-A0A7H1DYI2-F1
#
_cell.length_a   1.000
_cell.length_b   1.000
_cell.length_c   1.000
_cell.angle_alpha   90.00
_cell.angle_beta   90.00
_cell.angle_gamma   90.00
#
_symmetry.space_group_name_H-M   'P 1'
#
loop_
_entity.id
_entity.type
_entity.pdbx_description
1 polymer ?
#
loop_
_entity_poly.entity_id
_entity_poly.type
_entity_poly.pdbx_seq_one_letter_code
_entity_poly.pdbx_strand_id
1 'polypeptide(L)'
;MLDLVKEYASKRLDLLKMEATEKSSITAGTLAILIMVAISGFFFIILLNFGLGFLIGSYLGNYAYGLLIMSGFYLLILLIVILARKSIKNSIANKIIKSLND
;
A
#
# COMPACT_ATOMS: atom_id res chain seq x y z
N MET A 1 43.86 34.53 6.63
CA MET A 1 43.60 33.55 5.55
C MET A 1 42.83 32.32 6.03
N LEU A 2 43.05 31.85 7.27
CA LEU A 2 42.34 30.70 7.86
C LEU A 2 40.86 30.99 8.21
N ASP A 3 40.51 32.23 8.54
CA ASP A 3 39.13 32.61 8.90
C ASP A 3 38.13 32.49 7.74
N LEU A 4 38.55 32.81 6.51
CA LEU A 4 37.72 32.67 5.30
C LEU A 4 37.37 31.19 5.02
N VAL A 5 38.32 30.28 5.22
CA VAL A 5 38.09 28.83 5.01
C VAL A 5 37.11 28.28 6.05
N LYS A 6 37.20 28.77 7.29
CA LYS A 6 36.29 28.39 8.37
C LYS A 6 34.87 28.92 8.13
N GLU A 7 34.74 30.15 7.66
CA GLU A 7 33.45 30.77 7.34
C GLU A 7 32.76 30.09 6.15
N TYR A 8 33.49 29.73 5.10
CA TYR A 8 32.95 28.95 3.97
C TYR A 8 32.60 27.50 4.35
N ALA A 9 33.37 26.87 5.23
CA ALA A 9 33.05 25.54 5.76
C ALA A 9 31.79 25.57 6.64
N SER A 10 31.63 26.59 7.48
CA SER A 10 30.43 26.83 8.28
C SER A 10 29.20 27.09 7.39
N LYS A 11 29.34 27.89 6.32
CA LYS A 11 28.23 28.17 5.39
C LYS A 11 27.78 26.93 4.60
N ARG A 12 28.71 26.04 4.23
CA ARG A 12 28.39 24.75 3.60
C ARG A 12 27.79 23.75 4.59
N LEU A 13 28.21 23.78 5.86
CA LEU A 13 27.59 23.01 6.93
C LEU A 13 26.17 23.49 7.25
N ASP A 14 25.91 24.80 7.19
CA ASP A 14 24.56 25.36 7.32
C ASP A 14 23.69 25.06 6.10
N LEU A 15 24.24 25.11 4.89
CA LEU A 15 23.53 24.66 3.68
C LEU A 15 23.21 23.16 3.73
N LEU A 16 24.14 22.32 4.21
CA LEU A 16 23.90 20.90 4.44
C LEU A 16 22.92 20.63 5.57
N LYS A 17 22.88 21.46 6.61
CA LYS A 17 21.87 21.37 7.69
C LYS A 17 20.50 21.81 7.22
N MET A 18 20.41 22.88 6.43
CA MET A 18 19.16 23.35 5.83
C MET A 18 18.64 22.32 4.82
N GLU A 19 19.47 21.80 3.91
CA GLU A 19 19.09 20.70 3.02
C GLU A 19 18.80 19.40 3.79
N ALA A 20 19.55 19.06 4.83
CA ALA A 20 19.26 17.85 5.62
C ALA A 20 17.95 17.99 6.41
N THR A 21 17.62 19.18 6.91
CA THR A 21 16.36 19.45 7.63
C THR A 21 15.18 19.51 6.67
N GLU A 22 15.37 20.11 5.49
CA GLU A 22 14.36 20.23 4.46
C GLU A 22 14.11 18.88 3.78
N LYS A 23 15.16 18.14 3.42
CA LYS A 23 15.04 16.83 2.78
C LYS A 23 14.61 15.74 3.75
N SER A 24 14.98 15.80 5.03
CA SER A 24 14.43 14.90 6.06
C SER A 24 12.99 15.25 6.42
N SER A 25 12.61 16.53 6.52
CA SER A 25 11.23 16.92 6.79
C SER A 25 10.31 16.70 5.60
N ILE A 26 10.80 16.87 4.37
CA ILE A 26 10.06 16.54 3.15
C ILE A 26 10.00 15.03 2.97
N THR A 27 11.05 14.27 3.23
CA THR A 27 10.99 12.79 3.10
C THR A 27 10.16 12.16 4.22
N ALA A 28 10.32 12.61 5.47
CA ALA A 28 9.50 12.17 6.60
C ALA A 28 8.06 12.67 6.48
N GLY A 29 7.84 13.89 5.99
CA GLY A 29 6.52 14.44 5.68
C GLY A 29 5.84 13.70 4.52
N THR A 30 6.59 13.37 3.47
CA THR A 30 6.08 12.56 2.35
C THR A 30 5.78 11.14 2.79
N LEU A 31 6.63 10.53 3.63
CA LEU A 31 6.36 9.22 4.24
C LEU A 31 5.13 9.27 5.15
N ALA A 32 4.98 10.33 5.98
CA ALA A 32 3.82 10.50 6.84
C ALA A 32 2.54 10.72 6.05
N ILE A 33 2.58 11.51 4.97
CA ILE A 33 1.46 11.69 4.03
C ILE A 33 1.16 10.37 3.31
N LEU A 34 2.17 9.65 2.85
CA LEU A 34 2.00 8.35 2.20
C LEU A 34 1.33 7.35 3.15
N ILE A 35 1.74 7.30 4.41
CA ILE A 35 1.14 6.45 5.45
C ILE A 35 -0.29 6.91 5.75
N MET A 36 -0.54 8.21 5.89
CA MET A 36 -1.89 8.75 6.10
C MET A 36 -2.82 8.44 4.92
N VAL A 37 -2.35 8.61 3.68
CA VAL A 37 -3.10 8.29 2.47
C VAL A 37 -3.32 6.78 2.36
N ALA A 38 -2.33 5.96 2.69
CA ALA A 38 -2.48 4.51 2.72
C ALA A 38 -3.51 4.06 3.76
N ILE A 39 -3.46 4.61 4.98
CA ILE A 39 -4.45 4.33 6.03
C ILE A 39 -5.84 4.83 5.63
N SER A 40 -5.95 6.05 5.10
CA SER A 40 -7.22 6.62 4.67
C SER A 40 -7.83 5.82 3.51
N GLY A 41 -7.01 5.44 2.53
CA GLY A 41 -7.40 4.57 1.42
C GLY A 41 -7.81 3.18 1.89
N PHE A 42 -7.07 2.59 2.85
CA PHE A 42 -7.41 1.29 3.42
C PHE A 42 -8.76 1.33 4.15
N PHE A 43 -9.00 2.37 4.96
CA PHE A 43 -10.28 2.60 5.61
C PHE A 43 -11.41 2.78 4.59
N PHE A 44 -11.17 3.56 3.53
CA PHE A 44 -12.15 3.77 2.47
C PHE A 44 -12.53 2.45 1.77
N ILE A 45 -11.55 1.61 1.43
CA ILE A 45 -11.78 0.32 0.79
C ILE A 45 -12.57 -0.63 1.70
N ILE A 46 -12.26 -0.65 3.00
CA ILE A 46 -13.03 -1.44 3.96
C ILE A 46 -14.47 -0.95 4.01
N LEU A 47 -14.68 0.36 4.16
CA LEU A 47 -16.01 0.94 4.25
C LEU A 47 -16.83 0.69 2.97
N LEU A 48 -16.17 0.75 1.81
CA LEU A 48 -16.78 0.41 0.52
C LEU A 48 -17.21 -1.06 0.46
N ASN A 49 -16.39 -1.98 0.97
CA ASN A 49 -16.75 -3.41 1.07
C ASN A 49 -17.98 -3.65 1.96
N PHE A 50 -18.00 -3.01 3.13
CA PHE A 50 -19.18 -3.06 4.01
C PHE A 50 -20.40 -2.44 3.33
N GLY A 51 -20.23 -1.29 2.66
CA GLY A 51 -21.29 -0.62 1.90
C GLY A 51 -21.87 -1.49 0.79
N LEU A 52 -21.04 -2.20 0.03
CA LEU A 52 -21.48 -3.16 -0.98
C LEU A 52 -22.27 -4.33 -0.37
N GLY A 53 -21.81 -4.86 0.76
CA GLY A 53 -22.55 -5.90 1.50
C GLY A 53 -23.91 -5.43 1.99
N PHE A 54 -23.99 -4.20 2.52
CA PHE A 54 -25.25 -3.60 2.96
C PHE A 54 -26.17 -3.24 1.79
N LEU A 55 -25.63 -2.79 0.66
CA LEU A 55 -26.41 -2.48 -0.54
C LEU A 55 -27.09 -3.74 -1.07
N ILE A 56 -26.35 -4.83 -1.22
CA ILE A 56 -26.93 -6.13 -1.62
C ILE A 56 -27.95 -6.59 -0.57
N GLY A 57 -27.65 -6.38 0.71
CA GLY A 57 -28.58 -6.66 1.80
C GLY A 57 -29.88 -5.85 1.74
N SER A 58 -29.83 -4.59 1.32
CA SER A 58 -31.02 -3.75 1.19
C SER A 58 -31.87 -4.15 -0.02
N TYR A 59 -31.25 -4.52 -1.15
CA TYR A 59 -31.96 -5.07 -2.31
C TYR A 59 -32.67 -6.38 -2.00
N LEU A 60 -32.10 -7.21 -1.12
CA LEU A 60 -32.72 -8.46 -0.65
C LEU A 60 -33.75 -8.23 0.48
N GLY A 61 -33.94 -6.99 0.94
CA GLY A 61 -34.85 -6.64 2.03
C GLY A 61 -34.37 -7.08 3.42
N ASN A 62 -33.17 -7.66 3.53
CA ASN A 62 -32.58 -8.09 4.79
C ASN A 62 -31.05 -8.10 4.72
N TYR A 63 -30.44 -7.24 5.54
CA TYR A 63 -28.99 -7.04 5.63
C TYR A 63 -28.21 -8.33 5.96
N ALA A 64 -28.81 -9.28 6.68
CA ALA A 64 -28.18 -10.54 7.01
C ALA A 64 -27.88 -11.38 5.76
N TYR A 65 -28.78 -11.39 4.78
CA TYR A 65 -28.56 -12.11 3.52
C TYR A 65 -27.51 -11.44 2.63
N GLY A 66 -27.44 -10.10 2.65
CA GLY A 66 -26.39 -9.36 1.94
C GLY A 66 -24.99 -9.70 2.43
N LEU A 67 -24.80 -9.75 3.74
CA LEU A 67 -23.54 -10.19 4.36
C LEU A 67 -23.25 -11.66 4.08
N LEU A 68 -24.25 -12.54 4.11
CA LEU A 68 -24.08 -13.96 3.87
C LEU A 68 -23.66 -14.25 2.42
N ILE A 69 -24.24 -13.57 1.45
CA ILE A 69 -23.86 -13.68 0.03
C ILE A 69 -22.44 -13.14 -0.20
N MET A 70 -22.11 -11.99 0.38
CA MET A 70 -20.75 -11.45 0.26
C MET A 70 -19.70 -12.36 0.89
N SER A 71 -19.97 -12.89 2.09
CA SER A 71 -19.11 -13.88 2.76
C SER A 71 -18.95 -15.16 1.92
N GLY A 72 -20.06 -15.69 1.38
CA GLY A 72 -20.03 -16.85 0.49
C GLY A 72 -19.24 -16.62 -0.79
N PHE A 73 -19.35 -15.42 -1.39
CA PHE A 73 -18.56 -15.04 -2.56
C PHE A 73 -17.07 -14.96 -2.25
N TYR A 74 -16.69 -14.34 -1.12
CA TYR A 74 -15.30 -14.32 -0.66
C TYR A 74 -14.75 -15.71 -0.34
N LEU A 75 -15.58 -16.61 0.22
CA LEU A 75 -15.22 -18.00 0.47
C LEU A 75 -15.02 -18.77 -0.85
N LEU A 76 -15.89 -18.57 -1.84
CA LEU A 76 -15.72 -19.13 -3.19
C LEU A 76 -14.40 -18.68 -3.83
N ILE A 77 -14.08 -17.39 -3.76
CA ILE A 77 -12.79 -16.87 -4.24
C ILE A 77 -11.63 -17.56 -3.51
N LEU A 78 -11.70 -17.68 -2.17
CA LEU A 78 -10.69 -18.36 -1.38
C LEU A 78 -10.49 -19.81 -1.85
N LEU A 79 -11.59 -20.53 -2.10
CA LEU A 79 -11.57 -21.91 -2.56
C LEU A 79 -10.92 -22.04 -3.95
N ILE A 80 -11.29 -21.15 -4.87
CA ILE A 80 -10.68 -21.03 -6.21
C ILE A 80 -9.18 -20.75 -6.08
N VAL A 81 -8.77 -19.83 -5.22
CA VAL A 81 -7.35 -19.51 -4.99
C VAL A 81 -6.58 -20.70 -4.41
N ILE A 82 -7.18 -21.47 -3.49
CA ILE A 82 -6.56 -22.68 -2.92
C ILE A 82 -6.41 -23.78 -3.98
N LEU A 83 -7.40 -23.98 -4.85
CA LEU A 83 -7.30 -24.90 -5.99
C LEU A 83 -6.24 -24.43 -7.00
N ALA A 84 -6.26 -23.13 -7.31
CA ALA A 84 -5.31 -22.49 -8.21
C ALA A 84 -3.91 -22.37 -7.62
N ARG A 85 -3.71 -22.53 -6.30
CA ARG A 85 -2.39 -22.50 -5.62
C ARG A 85 -1.34 -23.33 -6.34
N LYS A 86 -1.70 -24.56 -6.77
CA LYS A 86 -0.78 -25.44 -7.50
C LYS A 86 -0.43 -24.86 -8.89
N SER A 87 -1.42 -24.31 -9.58
CA SER A 87 -1.25 -23.69 -10.90
C SER A 87 -0.47 -22.37 -10.83
N ILE A 88 -0.75 -21.51 -9.85
CA ILE A 88 -0.08 -20.24 -9.60
C ILE A 88 1.39 -20.48 -9.21
N LYS A 89 1.66 -21.45 -8.32
CA LYS A 89 3.04 -21.78 -7.92
C LYS A 89 3.86 -22.28 -9.12
N ASN A 90 3.26 -23.15 -9.95
CA ASN A 90 3.93 -23.63 -11.16
C ASN A 90 4.10 -22.54 -12.23
N SER A 91 3.11 -21.67 -12.41
CA SER A 91 3.16 -20.58 -13.41
C SER A 91 4.16 -19.48 -13.02
N ILE A 92 4.24 -19.14 -11.73
CA ILE A 92 5.25 -18.22 -11.20
C ILE A 92 6.65 -18.84 -11.30
N ALA A 93 6.81 -20.12 -10.91
CA ALA A 93 8.08 -20.82 -11.05
C ALA A 93 8.53 -20.88 -12.53
N ASN A 94 7.63 -21.19 -13.46
CA ASN A 94 7.94 -21.19 -14.89
C ASN A 94 8.26 -19.80 -15.42
N LYS A 95 7.59 -18.74 -14.95
CA LYS A 95 7.94 -17.36 -15.31
C LYS A 95 9.31 -16.95 -14.81
N ILE A 96 9.67 -17.35 -13.58
CA ILE A 96 10.99 -17.09 -13.00
C ILE A 96 12.07 -17.86 -13.76
N ILE A 97 11.86 -19.16 -14.03
CA ILE A 97 12.81 -19.99 -14.79
C ILE A 97 12.98 -19.45 -16.21
N LYS A 98 11.89 -19.05 -16.87
CA LYS A 98 11.95 -18.48 -18.22
C LYS A 98 12.65 -17.13 -18.25
N SER A 99 12.50 -16.31 -17.21
CA SER A 99 13.20 -15.02 -17.09
C SER A 99 14.68 -15.15 -16.72
N LEU A 100 15.14 -16.32 -16.29
CA LEU A 100 16.55 -16.62 -15.97
C LEU A 100 17.28 -17.34 -17.12
N ASN A 101 16.52 -17.90 -18.06
CA ASN A 101 17.04 -18.59 -19.25
C ASN A 101 16.91 -17.71 -20.52
N ASP A 102 16.64 -16.42 -20.34
CA ASP A 102 16.73 -15.36 -21.36
C ASP A 102 17.92 -14.45 -21.01
#